data_AF-A0A2X3EZV0-F1
#
_entry.id   AF-A0A2X3EZV0-F1
#
_cell.length_a   1.000
_cell.length_b   1.000
_cell.length_c   1.000
_cell.angle_alpha   90.00
_cell.angle_beta   90.00
_cell.angle_gamma   90.00
#
_symmetry.space_group_name_H-M   'P 1'
#
loop_
_entity.id
_entity.type
_entity.pdbx_description
1 polymer ?
#
loop_
_entity_poly.entity_id
_entity_poly.type
_entity_poly.pdbx_seq_one_letter_code
_entity_poly.pdbx_strand_id
1 'polypeptide(L)'
;MAIGIFVCSGSLLVGALAGASLNRFIPEHFKKTLPLIAGLISISMGIFFVNKLHNLPPIALAIIVGTIIGGLLNIEKWIERAGTTLRSPIERIFPAQSSASVGAEDFMNQFIAVLILFCASGTGIFGALTEGMTGDPTILLTKSILDFFTAAIFASTLGYIITVIFIPQLIVFVILFSRQPLSWR
;
A
#
# COMPACT_ATOMS: atom_id res chain seq x y z
N MET A 1 -21.06 3.82 0.65
CA MET A 1 -20.78 3.22 -0.70
C MET A 1 -19.27 3.05 -0.79
N ALA A 2 -18.73 2.02 -1.47
CA ALA A 2 -17.29 1.71 -1.50
C ALA A 2 -16.47 2.62 -2.44
N ILE A 3 -16.72 3.92 -2.42
CA ILE A 3 -16.15 4.90 -3.35
C ILE A 3 -14.66 5.08 -3.09
N GLY A 4 -14.25 5.14 -1.82
CA GLY A 4 -12.86 5.31 -1.41
C GLY A 4 -11.96 4.19 -1.91
N ILE A 5 -12.42 2.94 -1.84
CA ILE A 5 -11.66 1.77 -2.31
C ILE A 5 -11.39 1.85 -3.82
N PHE A 6 -12.42 2.15 -4.62
CA PHE A 6 -12.25 2.27 -6.07
C PHE A 6 -11.38 3.45 -6.46
N VAL A 7 -11.52 4.59 -5.78
CA VAL A 7 -10.68 5.78 -6.04
C VAL A 7 -9.23 5.51 -5.65
N CYS A 8 -8.98 4.86 -4.51
CA CYS A 8 -7.62 4.53 -4.04
C CYS A 8 -6.91 3.53 -4.94
N SER A 9 -7.60 2.48 -5.37
CA SER A 9 -7.01 1.52 -6.31
C SER A 9 -6.91 2.10 -7.72
N GLY A 10 -7.89 2.89 -8.16
CA GLY A 10 -7.83 3.60 -9.44
C GLY A 10 -6.68 4.59 -9.52
N SER A 11 -6.40 5.33 -8.44
CA SER A 11 -5.29 6.29 -8.40
C SER A 11 -3.92 5.59 -8.44
N LEU A 12 -3.77 4.44 -7.79
CA LEU A 12 -2.59 3.58 -7.92
C LEU A 12 -2.38 3.14 -9.38
N LEU A 13 -3.45 2.68 -10.04
CA LEU A 13 -3.39 2.22 -11.43
C LEU A 13 -2.99 3.34 -12.39
N VAL A 14 -3.66 4.49 -12.30
CA VAL A 14 -3.40 5.66 -13.15
C VAL A 14 -2.02 6.24 -12.85
N GLY A 15 -1.64 6.34 -11.58
CA GLY A 15 -0.32 6.81 -11.15
C GLY A 15 0.79 5.91 -11.68
N ALA A 16 0.64 4.59 -11.58
CA ALA A 16 1.61 3.63 -12.10
C ALA A 16 1.75 3.72 -13.63
N LEU A 17 0.64 3.79 -14.37
CA LEU A 17 0.66 3.95 -15.84
C LEU A 17 1.32 5.28 -16.26
N ALA A 18 0.94 6.38 -15.61
CA ALA A 18 1.51 7.68 -15.87
C ALA A 18 3.01 7.70 -15.55
N GLY A 19 3.42 7.19 -14.39
CA GLY A 19 4.82 7.13 -13.97
C GLY A 19 5.72 6.28 -14.86
N ALA A 20 5.24 5.12 -15.30
CA ALA A 20 5.97 4.26 -16.22
C ALA A 20 6.17 4.94 -17.59
N SER A 21 5.17 5.67 -18.08
CA SER A 21 5.26 6.39 -19.36
C SER A 21 6.09 7.69 -19.27
N LEU A 22 6.05 8.39 -18.14
CA LEU A 22 6.76 9.66 -17.91
C LEU A 22 8.13 9.49 -17.23
N ASN A 23 8.73 8.28 -17.23
CA ASN A 23 10.01 8.04 -16.55
C ASN A 23 11.10 9.07 -16.89
N ARG A 24 11.22 9.47 -18.15
CA ARG A 24 12.20 10.48 -18.60
C ARG A 24 11.99 11.88 -18.01
N PHE A 25 10.77 12.20 -17.55
CA PHE A 25 10.42 13.52 -17.04
C PHE A 25 10.57 13.65 -15.53
N ILE A 26 10.75 12.55 -14.78
CA ILE A 26 10.80 12.58 -13.31
C ILE A 26 12.27 12.63 -12.84
N PRO A 27 12.73 13.76 -12.27
CA PRO A 27 14.08 13.88 -11.73
C PRO A 27 14.35 12.89 -10.58
N GLU A 28 15.56 12.34 -10.52
CA GLU A 28 15.98 11.39 -9.48
C GLU A 28 15.83 11.91 -8.05
N HIS A 29 15.97 13.22 -7.83
CA HIS A 29 15.78 13.80 -6.48
C HIS A 29 14.33 13.65 -6.00
N PHE A 30 13.34 13.79 -6.88
CA PHE A 30 11.93 13.59 -6.52
C PHE A 30 11.63 12.14 -6.20
N LYS A 31 12.31 11.19 -6.86
CA LYS A 31 12.14 9.75 -6.58
C LYS A 31 12.53 9.37 -5.15
N LYS A 32 13.45 10.13 -4.54
CA LYS A 32 13.87 9.94 -3.14
C LYS A 32 13.06 10.78 -2.15
N THR A 33 12.74 12.02 -2.51
CA THR A 33 12.10 12.98 -1.59
C THR A 33 10.60 12.73 -1.42
N LEU A 34 9.87 12.38 -2.50
CA LEU A 34 8.42 12.23 -2.42
C LEU A 34 7.97 11.03 -1.56
N PRO A 35 8.62 9.85 -1.58
CA PRO A 35 8.29 8.78 -0.64
C PRO A 35 8.51 9.19 0.83
N LEU A 36 9.54 10.00 1.11
CA LEU A 36 9.78 10.55 2.46
C LEU A 36 8.67 11.50 2.89
N ILE A 37 8.23 12.40 2.00
CA ILE A 37 7.10 13.30 2.25
C ILE A 37 5.81 12.51 2.48
N ALA A 38 5.54 11.47 1.67
CA ALA A 38 4.39 10.61 1.85
C ALA A 38 4.41 9.90 3.21
N GLY A 39 5.59 9.43 3.65
CA GLY A 39 5.80 8.90 5.00
C GLY A 39 5.49 9.94 6.09
N LEU A 40 5.96 11.17 5.91
CA LEU A 40 5.72 12.27 6.85
C LEU A 40 4.23 12.63 6.95
N ILE A 41 3.52 12.68 5.82
CA ILE A 41 2.06 12.86 5.79
C ILE A 41 1.34 11.71 6.51
N SER A 42 1.79 10.47 6.32
CA SER A 42 1.22 9.30 7.00
C SER A 42 1.39 9.39 8.53
N ILE A 43 2.54 9.88 9.00
CA ILE A 43 2.78 10.13 10.43
C ILE A 43 1.83 11.22 10.94
N SER A 44 1.71 12.33 10.22
CA SER A 44 0.79 13.42 10.59
C SER A 44 -0.67 12.96 10.66
N MET A 45 -1.10 12.13 9.71
CA MET A 45 -2.42 11.46 9.72
C MET A 45 -2.60 10.60 10.97
N GLY A 46 -1.62 9.76 11.31
CA GLY A 46 -1.65 8.94 12.51
C GLY A 46 -1.85 9.77 13.79
N ILE A 47 -1.10 10.86 13.93
CA ILE A 47 -1.22 11.78 15.08
C ILE A 47 -2.60 12.42 15.13
N PHE A 48 -3.14 12.86 13.99
CA PHE A 48 -4.48 13.45 13.93
C PHE A 48 -5.57 12.46 14.39
N PHE A 49 -5.46 11.19 13.99
CA PHE A 49 -6.41 10.17 14.42
C PHE A 49 -6.35 9.90 15.92
N VAL A 50 -5.15 9.92 16.53
CA VAL A 50 -5.01 9.72 17.98
C VAL A 50 -5.87 10.71 18.77
N ASN A 51 -5.95 11.97 18.31
CA ASN A 51 -6.73 13.00 18.98
C ASN A 51 -8.25 12.81 18.86
N LYS A 52 -8.73 12.03 17.87
CA LYS A 52 -10.15 11.67 17.70
C LYS A 52 -10.56 10.41 18.48
N LEU A 53 -9.62 9.73 19.16
CA LEU A 53 -9.91 8.49 19.86
C LEU A 53 -10.60 8.77 21.20
N HIS A 54 -11.81 8.24 21.38
CA HIS A 54 -12.55 8.37 22.65
C HIS A 54 -12.07 7.39 23.73
N ASN A 55 -11.49 6.24 23.34
CA ASN A 55 -11.08 5.18 24.26
C ASN A 55 -9.63 4.75 23.99
N LEU A 56 -8.67 5.46 24.59
CA LEU A 56 -7.24 5.14 24.46
C LEU A 56 -6.84 3.78 25.07
N PRO A 57 -7.37 3.33 26.24
CA PRO A 57 -6.91 2.08 26.86
C PRO A 57 -7.15 0.81 26.01
N PRO A 58 -8.33 0.58 25.41
CA PRO A 58 -8.54 -0.58 24.52
C PRO A 58 -7.62 -0.59 23.30
N ILE A 59 -7.29 0.60 22.78
CA ILE A 59 -6.43 0.75 21.60
C ILE A 59 -4.98 0.42 21.97
N ALA A 60 -4.50 0.95 23.10
CA ALA A 60 -3.19 0.60 23.62
C ALA A 60 -3.06 -0.91 23.87
N LEU A 61 -4.10 -1.54 24.45
CA LEU A 61 -4.13 -2.98 24.65
C LEU A 61 -4.11 -3.75 23.33
N ALA A 62 -4.92 -3.35 22.33
CA ALA A 62 -4.95 -4.00 21.03
C ALA A 62 -3.60 -3.91 20.30
N ILE A 63 -2.90 -2.76 20.39
CA ILE A 63 -1.57 -2.57 19.80
C ILE A 63 -0.55 -3.46 20.49
N ILE A 64 -0.51 -3.48 21.83
CA ILE A 64 0.44 -4.31 22.59
C ILE A 64 0.20 -5.80 22.29
N VAL A 65 -1.04 -6.27 22.43
CA VAL A 65 -1.41 -7.67 22.20
C VAL A 65 -1.16 -8.06 20.75
N GLY A 66 -1.55 -7.22 19.79
CA GLY A 66 -1.29 -7.44 18.37
C GLY A 66 0.21 -7.54 18.05
N THR A 67 1.04 -6.71 18.68
CA THR A 67 2.50 -6.75 18.51
C THR A 67 3.11 -8.02 19.10
N ILE A 68 2.69 -8.43 20.30
CA ILE A 68 3.15 -9.67 20.94
C ILE A 68 2.76 -10.87 20.09
N ILE A 69 1.50 -10.96 19.67
CA ILE A 69 1.01 -12.06 18.83
C ILE A 69 1.74 -12.06 17.49
N GLY A 70 1.90 -10.90 16.85
CA GLY A 70 2.61 -10.78 15.58
C GLY A 70 4.09 -11.18 15.65
N GLY A 71 4.76 -10.83 16.76
CA GLY A 71 6.13 -11.25 17.05
C GLY A 71 6.24 -12.75 17.31
N LEU A 72 5.34 -13.33 18.11
CA LEU A 72 5.32 -14.77 18.39
C LEU A 72 5.05 -15.61 17.13
N LEU A 73 4.15 -15.14 16.26
CA LEU A 73 3.85 -15.79 14.99
C LEU A 73 4.93 -15.57 13.92
N ASN A 74 5.96 -14.74 14.19
CA ASN A 74 6.97 -14.32 13.25
C ASN A 74 6.34 -13.87 11.92
N ILE A 75 5.37 -12.95 11.98
CA ILE A 75 4.69 -12.43 10.78
C ILE A 75 5.70 -11.90 9.76
N GLU A 76 6.83 -11.35 10.20
CA GLU A 76 7.95 -10.95 9.35
C GLU A 76 8.43 -12.10 8.44
N LYS A 77 8.66 -13.29 8.99
CA LYS A 77 9.07 -14.48 8.20
C LYS A 77 7.97 -14.92 7.23
N TRP A 78 6.70 -14.72 7.59
CA TRP A 78 5.59 -14.97 6.67
C TRP A 78 5.55 -13.96 5.53
N ILE A 79 5.82 -12.68 5.80
CA ILE A 79 5.93 -11.62 4.79
C ILE A 79 7.13 -11.87 3.88
N GLU A 80 8.29 -12.24 4.44
CA GLU A 80 9.48 -12.62 3.67
C GLU A 80 9.20 -13.83 2.76
N ARG A 81 8.57 -14.89 3.31
CA ARG A 81 8.18 -16.08 2.54
C ARG A 81 7.13 -15.78 1.47
N ALA A 82 6.17 -14.91 1.77
CA ALA A 82 5.18 -14.45 0.78
C ALA A 82 5.89 -13.67 -0.33
N GLY A 83 6.83 -12.79 0.02
CA GLY A 83 7.70 -12.09 -0.92
C GLY A 83 8.46 -13.05 -1.83
N THR A 84 9.15 -14.05 -1.26
CA THR A 84 9.90 -15.04 -2.06
C THR A 84 9.00 -15.92 -2.93
N THR A 85 7.81 -16.28 -2.43
CA THR A 85 6.82 -17.06 -3.19
C THR A 85 6.24 -16.26 -4.36
N LEU A 86 6.06 -14.95 -4.20
CA LEU A 86 5.61 -14.06 -5.26
C LEU A 86 6.67 -13.84 -6.35
N ARG A 87 7.98 -14.05 -6.06
CA ARG A 87 9.03 -13.96 -7.08
C ARG A 87 8.81 -14.93 -8.23
N SER A 88 8.51 -16.18 -7.94
CA SER A 88 8.38 -17.26 -8.94
C SER A 88 7.30 -17.01 -10.02
N PRO A 89 6.04 -16.63 -9.68
CA PRO A 89 5.05 -16.30 -10.69
C PRO A 89 5.37 -14.99 -11.41
N ILE A 90 6.01 -14.01 -10.75
CA ILE A 90 6.33 -12.72 -11.35
C ILE A 90 7.46 -12.84 -12.37
N GLU A 91 8.54 -13.57 -12.06
CA GLU A 91 9.62 -13.88 -13.01
C GLU A 91 9.12 -14.65 -14.24
N ARG A 92 8.09 -15.50 -14.06
CA ARG A 92 7.47 -16.23 -15.17
C ARG A 92 6.57 -15.36 -16.04
N ILE A 93 5.86 -14.40 -15.45
CA ILE A 93 4.94 -13.49 -16.18
C ILE A 93 5.72 -12.34 -16.84
N PHE A 94 6.81 -11.90 -16.22
CA PHE A 94 7.71 -10.86 -16.73
C PHE A 94 9.15 -11.39 -16.74
N PRO A 95 9.53 -12.21 -17.73
CA PRO A 95 10.93 -12.58 -17.92
C PRO A 95 11.72 -11.28 -18.12
N ALA A 96 12.69 -11.07 -17.24
CA ALA A 96 13.49 -9.86 -17.12
C ALA A 96 13.72 -9.15 -18.46
N GLN A 97 13.25 -7.91 -18.60
CA GLN A 97 13.86 -7.00 -19.56
C GLN A 97 15.29 -6.78 -19.09
N SER A 98 16.19 -7.55 -19.69
CA SER A 98 17.62 -7.64 -19.47
C SER A 98 18.35 -6.39 -19.97
N SER A 99 17.96 -5.21 -19.48
CA SER A 99 18.51 -3.94 -19.94
C SER A 99 18.34 -2.79 -18.95
N ALA A 100 18.90 -2.91 -17.75
CA ALA A 100 19.57 -1.81 -17.03
C ALA A 100 20.06 -2.25 -15.64
N SER A 101 21.34 -2.60 -15.52
CA SER A 101 22.26 -2.31 -14.39
C SER A 101 21.83 -2.51 -12.92
N VAL A 102 20.71 -3.15 -12.60
CA VAL A 102 20.25 -3.47 -11.25
C VAL A 102 20.10 -4.98 -11.17
N GLY A 103 20.70 -5.63 -10.15
CA GLY A 103 20.58 -7.07 -9.98
C GLY A 103 19.11 -7.48 -9.93
N ALA A 104 18.73 -8.56 -10.62
CA ALA A 104 17.35 -9.05 -10.68
C ALA A 104 16.74 -9.24 -9.27
N GLU A 105 17.58 -9.60 -8.29
CA GLU A 105 17.19 -9.71 -6.89
C GLU A 105 16.83 -8.37 -6.24
N ASP A 106 17.57 -7.30 -6.51
CA ASP A 106 17.31 -5.97 -5.95
C ASP A 106 16.01 -5.38 -6.53
N PHE A 107 15.80 -5.55 -7.83
CA PHE A 107 14.55 -5.15 -8.49
C PHE A 107 13.34 -5.85 -7.85
N MET A 108 13.45 -7.16 -7.65
CA MET A 108 12.39 -7.97 -7.07
C MET A 108 12.11 -7.60 -5.60
N ASN A 109 13.17 -7.34 -4.82
CA ASN A 109 13.05 -6.85 -3.45
C ASN A 109 12.31 -5.52 -3.37
N GLN A 110 12.67 -4.57 -4.25
CA GLN A 110 11.99 -3.27 -4.33
C GLN A 110 10.51 -3.45 -4.73
N PHE A 111 10.21 -4.31 -5.70
CA PHE A 111 8.84 -4.61 -6.10
C PHE A 111 8.02 -5.16 -4.92
N ILE A 112 8.54 -6.17 -4.20
CA ILE A 112 7.85 -6.78 -3.05
C ILE A 112 7.62 -5.72 -1.95
N ALA A 113 8.62 -4.89 -1.67
CA ALA A 113 8.49 -3.82 -0.68
C ALA A 113 7.36 -2.84 -1.06
N VAL A 114 7.27 -2.47 -2.35
CA VAL A 114 6.22 -1.59 -2.86
C VAL A 114 4.85 -2.28 -2.81
N LEU A 115 4.77 -3.56 -3.15
CA LEU A 115 3.53 -4.34 -3.04
C LEU A 115 3.01 -4.38 -1.60
N ILE A 116 3.89 -4.60 -0.63
CA ILE A 116 3.54 -4.58 0.80
C ILE A 116 3.14 -3.17 1.23
N LEU A 117 3.88 -2.13 0.80
CA LEU A 117 3.59 -0.74 1.11
C LEU A 117 2.16 -0.32 0.70
N PHE A 118 1.70 -0.80 -0.46
CA PHE A 118 0.36 -0.53 -0.97
C PHE A 118 -0.72 -1.42 -0.32
N CYS A 119 -0.50 -2.74 -0.28
CA CYS A 119 -1.52 -3.71 0.14
C CYS A 119 -1.67 -3.82 1.68
N ALA A 120 -0.57 -3.75 2.42
CA ALA A 120 -0.54 -3.88 3.88
C ALA A 120 -0.41 -2.51 4.58
N SER A 121 -0.83 -1.45 3.90
CA SER A 121 -0.78 -0.08 4.43
C SER A 121 -1.74 0.08 5.61
N GLY A 122 -1.25 0.58 6.75
CA GLY A 122 -2.06 0.79 7.95
C GLY A 122 -3.24 1.74 7.71
N THR A 123 -3.04 2.82 6.95
CA THR A 123 -4.11 3.75 6.56
C THR A 123 -5.07 3.16 5.53
N GLY A 124 -4.62 2.19 4.72
CA GLY A 124 -5.46 1.44 3.78
C GLY A 124 -6.39 0.47 4.50
N ILE A 125 -5.86 -0.33 5.42
CA ILE A 125 -6.63 -1.28 6.24
C ILE A 125 -7.62 -0.51 7.13
N PHE A 126 -7.12 0.50 7.86
CA PHE A 126 -7.97 1.33 8.72
C PHE A 126 -9.03 2.09 7.91
N GLY A 127 -8.64 2.67 6.77
CA GLY A 127 -9.56 3.36 5.88
C GLY A 127 -10.67 2.45 5.35
N ALA A 128 -10.34 1.27 4.82
CA ALA A 128 -11.33 0.31 4.31
C ALA A 128 -12.31 -0.12 5.41
N LEU A 129 -11.82 -0.28 6.64
CA LEU A 129 -12.66 -0.58 7.79
C LEU A 129 -13.55 0.60 8.20
N THR A 130 -13.01 1.82 8.23
CA THR A 130 -13.80 3.01 8.56
C THR A 130 -14.86 3.27 7.51
N GLU A 131 -14.53 3.20 6.21
CA GLU A 131 -15.50 3.42 5.13
C GLU A 131 -16.65 2.42 5.16
N GLY A 132 -16.42 1.16 5.51
CA GLY A 132 -17.51 0.19 5.60
C GLY A 132 -18.33 0.27 6.90
N MET A 133 -17.76 0.78 8.01
CA MET A 133 -18.50 1.00 9.27
C MET A 133 -19.24 2.32 9.33
N THR A 134 -18.68 3.40 8.81
CA THR A 134 -19.24 4.76 8.96
C THR A 134 -19.68 5.36 7.63
N GLY A 135 -19.33 4.73 6.52
CA GLY A 135 -19.57 5.29 5.19
C GLY A 135 -18.63 6.43 4.80
N ASP A 136 -17.65 6.80 5.63
CA ASP A 136 -16.74 7.92 5.39
C ASP A 136 -15.49 7.50 4.58
N PRO A 137 -15.33 7.96 3.32
CA PRO A 137 -14.20 7.60 2.47
C PRO A 137 -12.98 8.50 2.67
N THR A 138 -13.02 9.51 3.55
CA THR A 138 -11.99 10.56 3.67
C THR A 138 -10.57 10.01 3.82
N ILE A 139 -10.42 8.91 4.57
CA ILE A 139 -9.12 8.25 4.81
C ILE A 139 -8.57 7.68 3.50
N LEU A 140 -9.38 6.91 2.75
CA LEU A 140 -8.95 6.34 1.48
C LEU A 140 -8.78 7.40 0.39
N LEU A 141 -9.56 8.48 0.41
CA LEU A 141 -9.37 9.61 -0.52
C LEU A 141 -8.06 10.35 -0.27
N THR A 142 -7.63 10.45 0.99
CA THR A 142 -6.32 11.03 1.26
C THR A 142 -5.21 10.08 0.86
N LYS A 143 -5.38 8.78 1.15
CA LYS A 143 -4.46 7.73 0.69
C LYS A 143 -4.37 7.69 -0.83
N SER A 144 -5.45 7.89 -1.57
CA SER A 144 -5.44 7.82 -3.04
C SER A 144 -4.51 8.86 -3.67
N ILE A 145 -4.42 10.05 -3.07
CA ILE A 145 -3.49 11.11 -3.50
C ILE A 145 -2.05 10.66 -3.26
N LEU A 146 -1.75 10.14 -2.07
CA LEU A 146 -0.43 9.62 -1.73
C LEU A 146 -0.04 8.48 -2.68
N ASP A 147 -0.95 7.53 -2.86
CA ASP A 147 -0.72 6.36 -3.69
C ASP A 147 -0.50 6.71 -5.15
N PHE A 148 -1.18 7.72 -5.69
CA PHE A 148 -0.94 8.20 -7.05
C PHE A 148 0.50 8.64 -7.27
N PHE A 149 1.01 9.52 -6.40
CA PHE A 149 2.37 10.04 -6.53
C PHE A 149 3.41 8.95 -6.23
N THR A 150 3.20 8.17 -5.17
CA THR A 150 4.09 7.08 -4.79
C THR A 150 4.16 6.01 -5.90
N ALA A 151 3.03 5.67 -6.51
CA ALA A 151 2.97 4.73 -7.63
C ALA A 151 3.66 5.28 -8.87
N ALA A 152 3.47 6.57 -9.19
CA ALA A 152 4.13 7.19 -10.33
C ALA A 152 5.66 7.17 -10.18
N ILE A 153 6.16 7.42 -8.98
CA ILE A 153 7.60 7.37 -8.70
C ILE A 153 8.13 5.95 -8.84
N PHE A 154 7.52 4.98 -8.15
CA PHE A 154 8.01 3.59 -8.22
C PHE A 154 7.86 2.98 -9.61
N ALA A 155 6.83 3.37 -10.36
CA ALA A 155 6.66 2.93 -11.74
C ALA A 155 7.66 3.59 -12.70
N SER A 156 8.18 4.78 -12.39
CA SER A 156 9.27 5.38 -13.15
C SER A 156 10.56 4.57 -13.04
N THR A 157 10.83 3.95 -11.88
CA THR A 157 12.02 3.11 -11.66
C THR A 157 11.82 1.65 -12.05
N LEU A 158 10.68 1.06 -11.69
CA LEU A 158 10.40 -0.37 -11.84
C LEU A 158 9.55 -0.69 -13.09
N GLY A 159 9.05 0.33 -13.79
CA GLY A 159 8.25 0.20 -15.00
C GLY A 159 6.79 -0.20 -14.74
N TYR A 160 6.17 -0.75 -15.78
CA TYR A 160 4.74 -1.11 -15.79
C TYR A 160 4.37 -2.25 -14.83
N ILE A 161 5.35 -2.94 -14.23
CA ILE A 161 5.09 -4.03 -13.28
C ILE A 161 4.29 -3.55 -12.05
N ILE A 162 4.44 -2.28 -11.66
CA ILE A 162 3.71 -1.68 -10.53
C ILE A 162 2.19 -1.69 -10.74
N THR A 163 1.73 -1.63 -11.98
CA THR A 163 0.31 -1.72 -12.33
C THR A 163 -0.32 -3.02 -11.84
N VAL A 164 0.43 -4.12 -11.74
CA VAL A 164 -0.08 -5.41 -11.26
C VAL A 164 -0.52 -5.33 -9.80
N ILE A 165 0.07 -4.45 -8.98
CA ILE A 165 -0.23 -4.27 -7.55
C ILE A 165 -1.68 -3.78 -7.31
N PHE A 166 -2.29 -3.14 -8.32
CA PHE A 166 -3.70 -2.76 -8.30
C PHE A 166 -4.62 -3.93 -7.92
N ILE A 167 -4.37 -5.11 -8.48
CA ILE A 167 -5.21 -6.30 -8.30
C ILE A 167 -5.21 -6.78 -6.83
N PRO A 168 -4.06 -7.12 -6.21
CA PRO A 168 -4.04 -7.54 -4.82
C PRO A 168 -4.52 -6.44 -3.87
N GLN A 169 -4.19 -5.16 -4.13
CA GLN A 169 -4.67 -4.05 -3.29
C GLN A 169 -6.21 -3.99 -3.28
N LEU A 170 -6.83 -4.02 -4.46
CA LEU A 170 -8.29 -3.96 -4.59
C LEU A 170 -8.94 -5.17 -3.91
N ILE A 171 -8.39 -6.38 -4.10
CA ILE A 171 -8.91 -7.59 -3.47
C ILE A 171 -8.87 -7.47 -1.94
N VAL A 172 -7.75 -7.06 -1.36
CA VAL A 172 -7.60 -6.93 0.10
C VAL A 172 -8.61 -5.93 0.66
N PHE A 173 -8.74 -4.75 0.05
CA PHE A 173 -9.65 -3.70 0.55
C PHE A 173 -11.11 -4.09 0.37
N VAL A 174 -11.50 -4.73 -0.73
CA VAL A 174 -12.86 -5.22 -0.95
C VAL A 174 -13.22 -6.32 0.06
N ILE A 175 -12.29 -7.25 0.34
CA ILE A 175 -12.51 -8.29 1.36
C ILE A 175 -12.74 -7.65 2.73
N LEU A 176 -11.89 -6.69 3.13
CA LEU A 176 -12.04 -5.99 4.41
C LEU A 176 -13.37 -5.25 4.52
N PHE A 177 -13.78 -4.55 3.46
CA PHE A 177 -15.06 -3.86 3.41
C PHE A 177 -16.25 -4.82 3.48
N SER A 178 -16.19 -5.95 2.76
CA SER A 178 -17.28 -6.94 2.71
C SER A 178 -17.48 -7.70 4.03
N ARG A 179 -16.43 -7.82 4.85
CA ARG A 179 -16.44 -8.55 6.13
C ARG A 179 -17.11 -7.77 7.27
N GLN A 180 -17.56 -6.54 7.02
CA GLN A 180 -18.14 -5.71 8.07
C GLN A 180 -19.65 -5.96 8.24
N PRO A 181 -20.12 -6.22 9.48
CA PRO A 181 -21.49 -6.61 9.72
C PRO A 181 -22.48 -5.50 9.35
N LEU A 182 -23.56 -5.91 8.67
CA LEU A 182 -24.62 -5.04 8.15
C LEU A 182 -25.33 -4.19 9.22
N SER A 183 -25.15 -4.51 10.52
CA SER A 183 -25.76 -3.81 11.65
C SER A 183 -25.20 -2.42 11.93
N TRP A 184 -24.10 -2.02 11.26
CA TRP A 184 -23.44 -0.72 11.41
C TRP A 184 -23.54 0.17 10.15
N ARG A 185 -24.22 -0.29 9.09
CA ARG A 185 -24.39 0.47 7.84
C ARG A 185 -25.58 1.41 7.87
#